data_AF-A0A3N7FXW3-F1
#
_entry.id   AF-A0A3N7FXW3-F1
#
_cell.length_a   1.000
_cell.length_b   1.000
_cell.length_c   1.000
_cell.angle_alpha   90.00
_cell.angle_beta   90.00
_cell.angle_gamma   90.00
#
_symmetry.space_group_name_H-M   'P 1'
#
loop_
_entity.id
_entity.type
_entity.pdbx_description
1 polymer ?
#
loop_
_entity_poly.entity_id
_entity_poly.type
_entity_poly.pdbx_seq_one_letter_code
_entity_poly.pdbx_strand_id
1 'polypeptide(L)'
;MSDNHFSGRVPSSFDFLLYLQVFDLSNNNISGTLPSFFNSSNLLHVYLSRNMLQGSLEHAFQKSFELITLDLSHNHLTGSIPKWIGEFSQLSFLLLGYNNLYGSIPTQLCKLNELSFIDLSHNNFSGHILPCLRFKSSIWFILLEEYPSEYSLREPLVIASKSVSYSYSPSILYYMTGLDLSCNSLSGAIPPEIGNLNHIHVLNLSNNHLIGPIPQTLSNLSEVESLDLSNNSLNGEIPPQLVQLHSLAYFSVANNNLSGKTPEMVAQFSTFSKSSYEGNPLLCGPPLLNSCTKEVPPPPPPGPSTDEKEESSVIIDAQVFCVSFVVTYIMVLLGIAAVLYMNPDWRRAWFNFIEKSINTCYYFVVDNLLKPFRIRVRKPLV
;
A
#
# COMPACT_ATOMS: atom_id res chain seq x y z
N MET A 1 -13.88 -24.24 -0.83
CA MET A 1 -13.91 -24.47 0.63
C MET A 1 -13.45 -23.19 1.34
N SER A 2 -13.94 -22.06 0.87
CA SER A 2 -13.67 -20.73 1.40
C SER A 2 -14.42 -20.49 2.71
N ASP A 3 -14.08 -19.43 3.45
CA ASP A 3 -14.82 -18.98 4.64
C ASP A 3 -14.97 -20.07 5.73
N ASN A 4 -13.88 -20.72 6.08
CA ASN A 4 -13.86 -21.78 7.07
C ASN A 4 -12.71 -21.61 8.07
N HIS A 5 -12.57 -22.56 9.00
CA HIS A 5 -11.48 -22.62 9.97
C HIS A 5 -10.48 -23.73 9.66
N PHE A 6 -10.35 -24.13 8.38
CA PHE A 6 -9.38 -25.16 8.01
C PHE A 6 -7.96 -24.67 8.30
N SER A 7 -7.14 -25.56 8.85
CA SER A 7 -5.77 -25.26 9.25
C SER A 7 -4.82 -26.39 8.86
N GLY A 8 -3.52 -26.10 8.90
CA GLY A 8 -2.48 -27.02 8.44
C GLY A 8 -2.06 -26.71 7.00
N ARG A 9 -1.38 -27.66 6.36
CA ARG A 9 -0.84 -27.49 4.99
C ARG A 9 -1.83 -27.98 3.95
N VAL A 10 -1.77 -27.41 2.76
CA VAL A 10 -2.46 -27.98 1.59
C VAL A 10 -1.91 -29.39 1.33
N PRO A 11 -2.75 -30.45 1.39
CA PRO A 11 -2.30 -31.82 1.22
C PRO A 11 -1.72 -32.06 -0.17
N SER A 12 -0.60 -32.77 -0.26
CA SER A 12 -0.01 -33.18 -1.55
C SER A 12 -0.88 -34.16 -2.33
N SER A 13 -1.81 -34.84 -1.65
CA SER A 13 -2.77 -35.77 -2.26
C SER A 13 -3.75 -35.11 -3.24
N PHE A 14 -3.85 -33.78 -3.28
CA PHE A 14 -4.65 -33.09 -4.29
C PHE A 14 -4.08 -33.20 -5.71
N ASP A 15 -2.85 -33.70 -5.87
CA ASP A 15 -2.26 -34.05 -7.17
C ASP A 15 -3.10 -35.09 -7.96
N PHE A 16 -3.90 -35.92 -7.28
CA PHE A 16 -4.77 -36.91 -7.93
C PHE A 16 -6.05 -36.31 -8.55
N LEU A 17 -6.32 -35.01 -8.33
CA LEU A 17 -7.53 -34.34 -8.83
C LEU A 17 -7.32 -33.80 -10.26
N LEU A 18 -7.20 -34.71 -11.23
CA LEU A 18 -6.82 -34.40 -12.62
C LEU A 18 -7.77 -33.45 -13.37
N TYR A 19 -9.02 -33.32 -12.91
CA TYR A 19 -10.06 -32.49 -13.52
C TYR A 19 -10.34 -31.19 -12.75
N LEU A 20 -9.54 -30.89 -11.73
CA LEU A 20 -9.74 -29.72 -10.91
C LEU A 20 -9.40 -28.44 -11.71
N GLN A 21 -10.41 -27.60 -11.93
CA GLN A 21 -10.29 -26.31 -12.62
C GLN A 21 -10.36 -25.11 -11.67
N VAL A 22 -11.15 -25.23 -10.59
CA VAL A 22 -11.31 -24.18 -9.58
C VAL A 22 -10.81 -24.71 -8.25
N PHE A 23 -9.82 -24.04 -7.68
CA PHE A 23 -9.30 -24.36 -6.36
C PHE A 23 -9.43 -23.16 -5.43
N ASP A 24 -10.38 -23.25 -4.52
CA ASP A 24 -10.69 -22.17 -3.58
C ASP A 24 -10.58 -22.65 -2.13
N LEU A 25 -9.55 -22.14 -1.43
CA LEU A 25 -9.33 -22.26 0.01
C LEU A 25 -9.19 -20.89 0.67
N SER A 26 -9.74 -19.84 0.05
CA SER A 26 -9.64 -18.47 0.56
C SER A 26 -10.26 -18.33 1.96
N ASN A 27 -9.83 -17.33 2.73
CA ASN A 27 -10.32 -17.04 4.08
C ASN A 27 -10.34 -18.27 5.02
N ASN A 28 -9.17 -18.85 5.23
CA ASN A 28 -8.93 -19.98 6.13
C ASN A 28 -7.64 -19.74 6.93
N ASN A 29 -7.21 -20.74 7.70
CA ASN A 29 -5.97 -20.71 8.49
C ASN A 29 -4.90 -21.67 7.92
N ILE A 30 -4.86 -21.81 6.58
CA ILE A 30 -3.91 -22.69 5.88
C ILE A 30 -2.51 -22.10 5.95
N SER A 31 -1.52 -22.93 6.26
CA SER A 31 -0.12 -22.55 6.45
C SER A 31 0.84 -23.42 5.64
N GLY A 32 2.12 -23.07 5.66
CA GLY A 32 3.15 -23.77 4.90
C GLY A 32 3.33 -23.21 3.49
N THR A 33 4.05 -23.93 2.64
CA THR A 33 4.39 -23.48 1.29
C THR A 33 3.36 -23.93 0.26
N LEU A 34 3.31 -23.22 -0.86
CA LEU A 34 2.56 -23.66 -2.03
C LEU A 34 3.06 -25.05 -2.48
N PRO A 35 2.17 -26.06 -2.59
CA PRO A 35 2.55 -27.40 -3.05
C PRO A 35 3.02 -27.44 -4.50
N SER A 36 3.88 -28.41 -4.81
CA SER A 36 4.40 -28.62 -6.16
C SER A 36 3.36 -29.11 -7.17
N PHE A 37 2.23 -29.69 -6.74
CA PHE A 37 1.20 -30.19 -7.68
C PHE A 37 0.52 -29.07 -8.47
N PHE A 38 0.54 -27.83 -7.95
CA PHE A 38 0.13 -26.65 -8.71
C PHE A 38 0.91 -26.46 -10.01
N ASN A 39 2.03 -27.16 -10.17
CA ASN A 39 2.88 -27.10 -11.35
C ASN A 39 2.43 -28.03 -12.50
N SER A 40 1.35 -28.80 -12.37
CA SER A 40 0.89 -29.73 -13.41
C SER A 40 -0.64 -29.88 -13.50
N SER A 41 -1.36 -28.89 -12.98
CA SER A 41 -2.81 -28.94 -12.80
C SER A 41 -3.55 -28.18 -13.91
N ASN A 42 -4.72 -28.68 -14.32
CA ASN A 42 -5.64 -28.00 -15.27
C ASN A 42 -6.41 -26.83 -14.61
N LEU A 43 -5.75 -26.10 -13.70
CA LEU A 43 -6.38 -25.04 -12.92
C LEU A 43 -6.57 -23.79 -13.78
N LEU A 44 -7.79 -23.30 -13.79
CA LEU A 44 -8.20 -22.04 -14.39
C LEU A 44 -8.26 -20.94 -13.35
N HIS A 45 -8.73 -21.26 -12.14
CA HIS A 45 -8.89 -20.29 -11.07
C HIS A 45 -8.36 -20.82 -9.74
N VAL A 46 -7.49 -20.03 -9.11
CA VAL A 46 -6.88 -20.34 -7.81
C VAL A 46 -7.15 -19.19 -6.86
N TYR A 47 -7.83 -19.50 -5.76
CA TYR A 47 -8.13 -18.57 -4.66
C TYR A 47 -7.56 -19.13 -3.36
N LEU A 48 -6.49 -18.51 -2.89
CA LEU A 48 -5.79 -18.86 -1.65
C LEU A 48 -5.62 -17.64 -0.75
N SER A 49 -6.37 -16.57 -1.00
CA SER A 49 -6.23 -15.33 -0.25
C SER A 49 -6.64 -15.48 1.21
N ARG A 50 -6.14 -14.57 2.06
CA ARG A 50 -6.43 -14.52 3.50
C ARG A 50 -6.14 -15.86 4.18
N ASN A 51 -4.88 -16.28 4.09
CA ASN A 51 -4.34 -17.46 4.74
C ASN A 51 -2.96 -17.13 5.36
N MET A 52 -2.22 -18.14 5.81
CA MET A 52 -0.87 -18.02 6.38
C MET A 52 0.19 -18.71 5.49
N LEU A 53 0.00 -18.70 4.17
CA LEU A 53 0.94 -19.33 3.24
C LEU A 53 2.26 -18.56 3.19
N GLN A 54 3.38 -19.27 3.05
CA GLN A 54 4.72 -18.71 3.07
C GLN A 54 5.61 -19.31 1.97
N GLY A 55 6.83 -18.82 1.85
CA GLY A 55 7.81 -19.29 0.87
C GLY A 55 7.69 -18.57 -0.48
N SER A 56 8.42 -19.09 -1.47
CA SER A 56 8.55 -18.47 -2.79
C SER A 56 7.58 -19.05 -3.82
N LEU A 57 7.25 -18.24 -4.83
CA LEU A 57 6.50 -18.67 -6.01
C LEU A 57 7.35 -19.51 -6.97
N GLU A 58 8.68 -19.52 -6.86
CA GLU A 58 9.62 -20.03 -7.87
C GLU A 58 9.29 -21.42 -8.45
N HIS A 59 8.74 -22.33 -7.63
CA HIS A 59 8.41 -23.71 -8.00
C HIS A 59 6.91 -24.02 -8.07
N ALA A 60 6.04 -23.02 -7.89
CA ALA A 60 4.60 -23.17 -8.00
C ALA A 60 4.12 -22.71 -9.39
N PHE A 61 3.05 -23.32 -9.92
CA PHE A 61 2.33 -22.88 -11.13
C PHE A 61 3.11 -22.83 -12.46
N GLN A 62 4.40 -23.17 -12.50
CA GLN A 62 5.25 -23.02 -13.70
C GLN A 62 4.70 -23.69 -14.99
N LYS A 63 3.82 -24.71 -14.93
CA LYS A 63 3.13 -25.27 -16.12
C LYS A 63 1.62 -25.06 -16.17
N SER A 64 1.07 -24.17 -15.35
CA SER A 64 -0.37 -23.86 -15.31
C SER A 64 -0.70 -22.78 -16.33
N PHE A 65 -0.51 -23.08 -17.61
CA PHE A 65 -0.60 -22.11 -18.72
C PHE A 65 -2.02 -21.60 -18.99
N GLU A 66 -3.03 -22.36 -18.57
CA GLU A 66 -4.45 -22.05 -18.73
C GLU A 66 -5.00 -21.18 -17.59
N LEU A 67 -4.14 -20.74 -16.66
CA LEU A 67 -4.58 -20.00 -15.48
C LEU A 67 -5.14 -18.63 -15.87
N ILE A 68 -6.38 -18.38 -15.48
CA ILE A 68 -7.13 -17.13 -15.71
C ILE A 68 -7.07 -16.23 -14.48
N THR A 69 -7.22 -16.81 -13.29
CA THR A 69 -7.19 -16.07 -12.02
C THR A 69 -6.21 -16.70 -11.04
N LEU A 70 -5.31 -15.87 -10.52
CA LEU A 70 -4.42 -16.22 -9.42
C LEU A 70 -4.58 -15.21 -8.28
N ASP A 71 -5.26 -15.62 -7.23
CA ASP A 71 -5.39 -14.86 -5.99
C ASP A 71 -4.62 -15.52 -4.85
N LEU A 72 -3.50 -14.89 -4.48
CA LEU A 72 -2.65 -15.25 -3.35
C LEU A 72 -2.56 -14.12 -2.31
N SER A 73 -3.45 -13.13 -2.39
CA SER A 73 -3.40 -11.93 -1.57
C SER A 73 -3.55 -12.23 -0.06
N HIS A 74 -3.07 -11.34 0.80
CA HIS A 74 -3.15 -11.51 2.27
C HIS A 74 -2.56 -12.84 2.76
N ASN A 75 -1.27 -13.05 2.48
CA ASN A 75 -0.48 -14.19 2.95
C ASN A 75 0.91 -13.70 3.42
N HIS A 76 1.85 -14.62 3.65
CA HIS A 76 3.24 -14.33 4.05
C HIS A 76 4.25 -14.78 2.96
N LEU A 77 3.86 -14.71 1.69
CA LEU A 77 4.72 -15.12 0.57
C LEU A 77 5.93 -14.20 0.44
N THR A 78 7.03 -14.76 -0.03
CA THR A 78 8.35 -14.10 -0.13
C THR A 78 8.97 -14.36 -1.50
N GLY A 79 10.10 -13.73 -1.81
CA GLY A 79 10.76 -13.88 -3.10
C GLY A 79 10.20 -12.92 -4.16
N SER A 80 10.68 -13.06 -5.39
CA SER A 80 10.22 -12.27 -6.53
C SER A 80 9.15 -12.99 -7.34
N ILE A 81 8.34 -12.24 -8.09
CA ILE A 81 7.46 -12.81 -9.12
C ILE A 81 8.34 -13.51 -10.18
N PRO A 82 8.20 -14.82 -10.39
CA PRO A 82 9.07 -15.54 -11.32
C PRO A 82 8.80 -15.18 -12.78
N LYS A 83 9.84 -15.29 -13.60
CA LYS A 83 9.76 -14.92 -15.04
C LYS A 83 8.77 -15.78 -15.84
N TRP A 84 8.50 -17.01 -15.40
CA TRP A 84 7.53 -17.88 -16.07
C TRP A 84 6.10 -17.30 -16.06
N ILE A 85 5.81 -16.27 -15.27
CA ILE A 85 4.49 -15.60 -15.27
C ILE A 85 4.08 -15.12 -16.67
N GLY A 86 5.05 -14.78 -17.53
CA GLY A 86 4.78 -14.36 -18.90
C GLY A 86 4.34 -15.49 -19.84
N GLU A 87 4.30 -16.73 -19.38
CA GLU A 87 3.80 -17.88 -20.13
C GLU A 87 2.30 -18.13 -19.88
N PHE A 88 1.67 -17.41 -18.95
CA PHE A 88 0.23 -17.54 -18.65
C PHE A 88 -0.61 -16.68 -19.60
N SER A 89 -0.71 -17.13 -20.85
CA SER A 89 -1.34 -16.36 -21.93
C SER A 89 -2.79 -15.97 -21.67
N GLN A 90 -3.51 -16.69 -20.81
CA GLN A 90 -4.91 -16.45 -20.45
C GLN A 90 -5.10 -15.67 -19.13
N LEU A 91 -4.01 -15.30 -18.45
CA LEU A 91 -4.10 -14.66 -17.15
C LEU A 91 -4.77 -13.29 -17.26
N SER A 92 -5.89 -13.17 -16.56
CA SER A 92 -6.71 -11.96 -16.52
C SER A 92 -6.62 -11.25 -15.17
N PHE A 93 -6.53 -12.01 -14.08
CA PHE A 93 -6.46 -11.46 -12.72
C PHE A 93 -5.24 -11.99 -11.98
N LEU A 94 -4.31 -11.09 -11.63
CA LEU A 94 -3.12 -11.39 -10.83
C LEU A 94 -3.15 -10.59 -9.54
N LEU A 95 -3.37 -11.27 -8.42
CA LEU A 95 -3.66 -10.64 -7.14
C LEU A 95 -2.70 -11.21 -6.09
N LEU A 96 -1.66 -10.44 -5.81
CA LEU A 96 -0.57 -10.80 -4.90
C LEU A 96 -0.44 -9.79 -3.75
N GLY A 97 -1.41 -8.89 -3.61
CA GLY A 97 -1.40 -7.82 -2.61
C GLY A 97 -1.27 -8.34 -1.17
N TYR A 98 -0.74 -7.53 -0.26
CA TYR A 98 -0.57 -7.89 1.17
C TYR A 98 0.25 -9.17 1.37
N ASN A 99 1.49 -9.14 0.88
CA ASN A 99 2.49 -10.21 1.06
C ASN A 99 3.87 -9.59 1.38
N ASN A 100 4.92 -10.42 1.47
CA ASN A 100 6.30 -9.99 1.67
C ASN A 100 7.14 -10.19 0.39
N LEU A 101 6.53 -10.06 -0.80
CA LEU A 101 7.22 -10.22 -2.08
C LEU A 101 8.17 -9.04 -2.33
N TYR A 102 9.28 -9.28 -3.02
CA TYR A 102 10.31 -8.28 -3.26
C TYR A 102 10.95 -8.40 -4.65
N GLY A 103 11.88 -7.50 -4.94
CA GLY A 103 12.55 -7.42 -6.24
C GLY A 103 11.78 -6.54 -7.22
N SER A 104 12.14 -6.60 -8.50
CA SER A 104 11.46 -5.82 -9.54
C SER A 104 10.27 -6.56 -10.13
N ILE A 105 9.25 -5.81 -10.55
CA ILE A 105 8.15 -6.37 -11.34
C ILE A 105 8.73 -6.90 -12.67
N PRO A 106 8.55 -8.19 -13.01
CA PRO A 106 9.20 -8.81 -14.15
C PRO A 106 8.63 -8.32 -15.48
N THR A 107 9.51 -7.96 -16.42
CA THR A 107 9.12 -7.50 -17.77
C THR A 107 8.30 -8.53 -18.55
N GLN A 108 8.35 -9.80 -18.14
CA GLN A 108 7.54 -10.88 -18.71
C GLN A 108 6.02 -10.63 -18.57
N LEU A 109 5.57 -9.83 -17.60
CA LEU A 109 4.17 -9.39 -17.52
C LEU A 109 3.72 -8.63 -18.79
N CYS A 110 4.64 -7.98 -19.50
CA CYS A 110 4.31 -7.29 -20.75
C CYS A 110 3.98 -8.23 -21.91
N LYS A 111 4.17 -9.54 -21.76
CA LYS A 111 3.72 -10.54 -22.74
C LYS A 111 2.24 -10.88 -22.60
N LEU A 112 1.63 -10.56 -21.46
CA LEU A 112 0.27 -10.96 -21.12
C LEU A 112 -0.72 -9.98 -21.73
N ASN A 113 -1.51 -10.45 -22.69
CA ASN A 113 -2.45 -9.62 -23.44
C ASN A 113 -3.88 -9.67 -22.88
N GLU A 114 -4.15 -10.61 -21.97
CA GLU A 114 -5.47 -10.89 -21.42
C GLU A 114 -5.68 -10.27 -20.03
N LEU A 115 -4.67 -9.58 -19.50
CA LEU A 115 -4.73 -8.94 -18.19
C LEU A 115 -5.87 -7.92 -18.13
N SER A 116 -6.66 -8.02 -17.08
CA SER A 116 -7.69 -7.04 -16.72
C SER A 116 -7.31 -6.34 -15.42
N PHE A 117 -6.85 -7.09 -14.41
CA PHE A 117 -6.50 -6.52 -13.12
C PHE A 117 -5.18 -7.06 -12.57
N ILE A 118 -4.33 -6.16 -12.10
CA ILE A 118 -3.13 -6.48 -11.34
C ILE A 118 -3.19 -5.76 -9.98
N ASP A 119 -3.11 -6.53 -8.90
CA ASP A 119 -2.90 -6.03 -7.54
C ASP A 119 -1.60 -6.59 -6.98
N LEU A 120 -0.59 -5.72 -6.86
CA LEU A 120 0.69 -5.99 -6.21
C LEU A 120 0.89 -5.13 -4.95
N SER A 121 -0.20 -4.54 -4.44
CA SER A 121 -0.14 -3.59 -3.34
C SER A 121 0.41 -4.19 -2.04
N HIS A 122 0.89 -3.36 -1.12
CA HIS A 122 1.35 -3.83 0.20
C HIS A 122 2.36 -4.99 0.12
N ASN A 123 3.46 -4.74 -0.60
CA ASN A 123 4.59 -5.64 -0.76
C ASN A 123 5.91 -4.84 -0.65
N ASN A 124 7.04 -5.47 -0.95
CA ASN A 124 8.38 -4.89 -0.92
C ASN A 124 8.98 -4.75 -2.34
N PHE A 125 8.15 -4.59 -3.37
CA PHE A 125 8.63 -4.43 -4.76
C PHE A 125 9.43 -3.13 -4.93
N SER A 126 10.44 -3.18 -5.79
CA SER A 126 11.38 -2.09 -6.07
C SER A 126 11.64 -1.95 -7.56
N GLY A 127 12.43 -0.95 -7.96
CA GLY A 127 12.67 -0.67 -9.37
C GLY A 127 11.55 0.17 -9.99
N HIS A 128 11.34 0.04 -11.29
CA HIS A 128 10.51 0.97 -12.07
C HIS A 128 9.16 0.35 -12.45
N ILE A 129 8.16 1.20 -12.67
CA ILE A 129 6.90 0.81 -13.29
C ILE A 129 7.19 0.43 -14.75
N LEU A 130 6.58 -0.66 -15.23
CA LEU A 130 6.80 -1.17 -16.58
C LEU A 130 6.02 -0.36 -17.63
N PRO A 131 6.69 0.28 -18.61
CA PRO A 131 6.01 1.05 -19.66
C PRO A 131 5.21 0.18 -20.64
N CYS A 132 5.48 -1.11 -20.71
CA CYS A 132 4.90 -2.02 -21.69
C CYS A 132 3.63 -2.75 -21.19
N LEU A 133 3.12 -2.43 -20.01
CA LEU A 133 1.88 -3.03 -19.50
C LEU A 133 0.71 -2.71 -20.42
N ARG A 134 -0.14 -3.73 -20.63
CA ARG A 134 -1.35 -3.64 -21.46
C ARG A 134 -2.49 -4.30 -20.70
N PHE A 135 -3.68 -3.70 -20.80
CA PHE A 135 -4.90 -4.26 -20.25
C PHE A 135 -5.92 -4.47 -21.35
N LYS A 136 -6.57 -5.64 -21.33
CA LYS A 136 -7.68 -5.95 -22.20
C LYS A 136 -8.93 -5.21 -21.73
N SER A 137 -9.68 -4.66 -22.67
CA SER A 137 -10.95 -4.00 -22.38
C SER A 137 -11.94 -5.01 -21.79
N SER A 138 -12.54 -4.67 -20.64
CA SER A 138 -13.65 -5.43 -20.04
C SER A 138 -14.86 -5.59 -20.97
N ILE A 139 -15.03 -4.68 -21.94
CA ILE A 139 -16.11 -4.72 -22.94
C ILE A 139 -16.07 -6.01 -23.77
N TRP A 140 -14.89 -6.61 -23.97
CA TRP A 140 -14.76 -7.87 -24.69
C TRP A 140 -15.55 -9.02 -24.03
N PHE A 141 -15.58 -9.08 -22.69
CA PHE A 141 -16.38 -10.08 -21.97
C PHE A 141 -17.88 -9.85 -22.14
N ILE A 142 -18.33 -8.60 -22.21
CA ILE A 142 -19.74 -8.23 -22.36
C ILE A 142 -20.28 -8.63 -23.73
N LEU A 143 -19.46 -8.47 -24.78
CA LEU A 143 -19.87 -8.74 -26.16
C LEU A 143 -19.98 -10.24 -26.49
N LEU A 144 -19.47 -11.14 -25.64
CA LEU A 144 -19.47 -12.57 -25.93
C LEU A 144 -20.75 -13.33 -25.55
N GLU A 145 -21.74 -12.73 -24.88
CA GLU A 145 -23.03 -13.37 -24.49
C GLU A 145 -22.94 -14.81 -23.93
N GLU A 146 -21.76 -15.26 -23.53
CA GLU A 146 -21.56 -16.51 -22.82
C GLU A 146 -21.53 -16.12 -21.35
N TYR A 147 -22.72 -16.12 -20.73
CA TYR A 147 -22.83 -16.13 -19.28
C TYR A 147 -21.70 -17.02 -18.75
N PRO A 148 -20.77 -16.53 -17.91
CA PRO A 148 -19.80 -17.41 -17.32
C PRO A 148 -20.63 -18.50 -16.65
N SER A 149 -20.45 -19.72 -17.15
CA SER A 149 -21.31 -20.86 -16.86
C SER A 149 -21.69 -20.90 -15.39
N GLU A 150 -22.86 -21.46 -15.08
CA GLU A 150 -23.53 -21.62 -13.77
C GLU A 150 -22.62 -22.11 -12.58
N TYR A 151 -21.34 -22.36 -12.85
CA TYR A 151 -20.23 -22.69 -11.96
C TYR A 151 -19.29 -21.52 -11.59
N SER A 152 -19.53 -20.30 -12.09
CA SER A 152 -18.69 -19.14 -11.80
C SER A 152 -19.03 -18.54 -10.42
N LEU A 153 -18.17 -18.88 -9.46
CA LEU A 153 -17.75 -18.16 -8.24
C LEU A 153 -18.85 -17.55 -7.35
N ARG A 154 -18.87 -18.01 -6.08
CA ARG A 154 -19.75 -17.47 -5.03
C ARG A 154 -19.11 -16.39 -4.17
N GLU A 155 -17.79 -16.18 -4.25
CA GLU A 155 -17.09 -15.33 -3.28
C GLU A 155 -16.56 -14.01 -3.87
N PRO A 156 -16.82 -12.89 -3.19
CA PRO A 156 -16.43 -11.59 -3.67
C PRO A 156 -14.93 -11.31 -3.45
N LEU A 157 -14.23 -10.95 -4.51
CA LEU A 157 -12.82 -10.57 -4.44
C LEU A 157 -12.67 -9.19 -3.82
N VAL A 158 -11.70 -9.04 -2.91
CA VAL A 158 -11.40 -7.74 -2.32
C VAL A 158 -10.41 -6.98 -3.18
N ILE A 159 -10.84 -5.85 -3.75
CA ILE A 159 -9.99 -4.91 -4.49
C ILE A 159 -10.03 -3.55 -3.79
N ALA A 160 -8.88 -2.89 -3.67
CA ALA A 160 -8.81 -1.51 -3.24
C ALA A 160 -9.17 -0.57 -4.41
N SER A 161 -10.20 0.26 -4.23
CA SER A 161 -10.62 1.28 -5.19
C SER A 161 -11.24 2.46 -4.45
N LYS A 162 -10.99 3.70 -4.91
CA LYS A 162 -11.57 4.92 -4.31
C LYS A 162 -11.28 5.05 -2.81
N SER A 163 -10.04 4.73 -2.39
CA SER A 163 -9.58 4.76 -0.97
C SER A 163 -10.27 3.74 -0.03
N VAL A 164 -11.04 2.80 -0.57
CA VAL A 164 -11.75 1.77 0.21
C VAL A 164 -11.49 0.39 -0.40
N SER A 165 -11.33 -0.63 0.44
CA SER A 165 -11.34 -2.02 -0.01
C SER A 165 -12.78 -2.49 -0.18
N TYR A 166 -13.19 -2.72 -1.42
CA TYR A 166 -14.52 -3.25 -1.75
C TYR A 166 -14.42 -4.74 -2.04
N SER A 167 -15.40 -5.48 -1.55
CA SER A 167 -15.59 -6.89 -1.88
C SER A 167 -16.53 -6.95 -3.08
N TYR A 168 -15.98 -7.20 -4.26
CA TYR A 168 -16.71 -7.25 -5.52
C TYR A 168 -17.15 -8.66 -5.82
N SER A 169 -18.45 -8.84 -6.09
CA SER A 169 -18.94 -10.09 -6.67
C SER A 169 -18.10 -10.45 -7.91
N PRO A 170 -17.78 -11.73 -8.13
CA PRO A 170 -17.05 -12.21 -9.31
C PRO A 170 -17.59 -11.67 -10.63
N SER A 171 -18.92 -11.52 -10.73
CA SER A 171 -19.58 -10.93 -11.88
C SER A 171 -19.11 -9.50 -12.15
N ILE A 172 -18.89 -8.70 -11.10
CA ILE A 172 -18.49 -7.29 -11.19
C ILE A 172 -16.99 -7.16 -11.54
N LEU A 173 -16.16 -8.11 -11.13
CA LEU A 173 -14.73 -8.12 -11.44
C LEU A 173 -14.44 -8.17 -12.93
N TYR A 174 -15.25 -8.88 -13.71
CA TYR A 174 -15.11 -8.91 -15.17
C TYR A 174 -15.31 -7.53 -15.82
N TYR A 175 -15.97 -6.61 -15.13
CA TYR A 175 -16.16 -5.22 -15.58
C TYR A 175 -15.04 -4.29 -15.11
N MET A 176 -14.12 -4.76 -14.25
CA MET A 176 -13.07 -3.93 -13.69
C MET A 176 -11.74 -4.18 -14.38
N THR A 177 -11.09 -3.07 -14.72
CA THR A 177 -9.69 -3.03 -15.14
C THR A 177 -8.91 -2.15 -14.19
N GLY A 178 -7.72 -2.59 -13.78
CA GLY A 178 -6.97 -1.82 -12.81
C GLY A 178 -5.55 -2.28 -12.56
N LEU A 179 -4.78 -1.34 -12.04
CA LEU A 179 -3.39 -1.50 -11.65
C LEU A 179 -3.23 -0.88 -10.27
N ASP A 180 -3.08 -1.74 -9.25
CA ASP A 180 -2.70 -1.31 -7.90
C ASP A 180 -1.26 -1.76 -7.60
N LEU A 181 -0.37 -0.77 -7.51
CA LEU A 181 1.03 -0.93 -7.13
C LEU A 181 1.36 -0.22 -5.82
N SER A 182 0.34 0.18 -5.06
CA SER A 182 0.49 1.02 -3.88
C SER A 182 1.23 0.34 -2.74
N CYS A 183 1.77 1.12 -1.80
CA CYS A 183 2.46 0.60 -0.61
C CYS A 183 3.59 -0.39 -0.98
N ASN A 184 4.49 0.06 -1.84
CA ASN A 184 5.70 -0.66 -2.25
C ASN A 184 6.93 0.28 -2.14
N SER A 185 8.08 -0.17 -2.65
CA SER A 185 9.31 0.61 -2.73
C SER A 185 9.69 0.95 -4.19
N LEU A 186 8.71 1.13 -5.07
CA LEU A 186 8.95 1.49 -6.48
C LEU A 186 9.56 2.89 -6.58
N SER A 187 10.39 3.09 -7.60
CA SER A 187 11.20 4.29 -7.80
C SER A 187 11.25 4.71 -9.28
N GLY A 188 11.79 5.90 -9.54
CA GLY A 188 11.89 6.45 -10.88
C GLY A 188 10.58 7.13 -11.32
N ALA A 189 10.51 7.50 -12.60
CA ALA A 189 9.37 8.24 -13.14
C ALA A 189 8.18 7.34 -13.50
N ILE A 190 6.97 7.91 -13.45
CA ILE A 190 5.79 7.28 -14.04
C ILE A 190 5.97 7.28 -15.57
N PRO A 191 5.97 6.12 -16.24
CA PRO A 191 6.15 6.07 -17.68
C PRO A 191 4.95 6.69 -18.41
N PRO A 192 5.16 7.54 -19.43
CA PRO A 192 4.06 8.12 -20.21
C PRO A 192 3.16 7.07 -20.87
N GLU A 193 3.69 5.88 -21.15
CA GLU A 193 2.97 4.76 -21.75
C GLU A 193 1.83 4.22 -20.87
N ILE A 194 1.81 4.52 -19.56
CA ILE A 194 0.65 4.25 -18.69
C ILE A 194 -0.60 4.95 -19.23
N GLY A 195 -0.44 6.09 -19.91
CA GLY A 195 -1.52 6.78 -20.60
C GLY A 195 -2.11 6.03 -21.80
N ASN A 196 -1.60 4.85 -22.18
CA ASN A 196 -2.21 4.00 -23.20
C ASN A 196 -3.24 3.01 -22.63
N LEU A 197 -3.41 2.97 -21.31
CA LEU A 197 -4.33 2.06 -20.63
C LEU A 197 -5.76 2.64 -20.63
N ASN A 198 -6.29 2.99 -21.80
CA ASN A 198 -7.47 3.84 -21.95
C ASN A 198 -8.76 3.31 -21.32
N HIS A 199 -8.82 2.00 -21.08
CA HIS A 199 -9.97 1.34 -20.44
C HIS A 199 -9.78 1.12 -18.94
N ILE A 200 -8.73 1.66 -18.31
CA ILE A 200 -8.44 1.43 -16.89
C ILE A 200 -9.44 2.17 -16.01
N HIS A 201 -10.03 1.49 -15.02
CA HIS A 201 -10.93 2.10 -14.05
C HIS A 201 -10.20 2.52 -12.77
N VAL A 202 -9.17 1.76 -12.37
CA VAL A 202 -8.41 2.00 -11.13
C VAL A 202 -6.92 2.07 -11.43
N LEU A 203 -6.30 3.20 -11.10
CA LEU A 203 -4.85 3.37 -11.11
C LEU A 203 -4.40 3.87 -9.73
N ASN A 204 -3.74 2.99 -8.98
CA ASN A 204 -3.24 3.30 -7.65
C ASN A 204 -1.72 3.08 -7.59
N LEU A 205 -0.97 4.18 -7.52
CA LEU A 205 0.49 4.21 -7.42
C LEU A 205 0.94 4.82 -6.09
N SER A 206 0.04 4.98 -5.13
CA SER A 206 0.31 5.71 -3.89
C SER A 206 1.37 5.01 -3.03
N ASN A 207 1.98 5.75 -2.09
CA ASN A 207 2.87 5.18 -1.08
C ASN A 207 4.05 4.40 -1.71
N ASN A 208 4.80 5.09 -2.58
CA ASN A 208 6.02 4.61 -3.23
C ASN A 208 7.10 5.72 -3.20
N HIS A 209 8.23 5.51 -3.87
CA HIS A 209 9.32 6.49 -4.03
C HIS A 209 9.37 7.04 -5.46
N LEU A 210 8.22 7.21 -6.13
CA LEU A 210 8.18 7.70 -7.50
C LEU A 210 8.60 9.17 -7.56
N ILE A 211 9.34 9.53 -8.61
CA ILE A 211 9.89 10.87 -8.84
C ILE A 211 9.49 11.42 -10.20
N GLY A 212 9.85 12.67 -10.48
CA GLY A 212 9.59 13.30 -11.77
C GLY A 212 8.14 13.79 -11.92
N PRO A 213 7.79 14.30 -13.11
CA PRO A 213 6.49 14.90 -13.35
C PRO A 213 5.38 13.85 -13.52
N ILE A 214 4.15 14.25 -13.21
CA ILE A 214 2.96 13.51 -13.59
C ILE A 214 2.83 13.58 -15.12
N PRO A 215 2.83 12.45 -15.86
CA PRO A 215 2.75 12.48 -17.32
C PRO A 215 1.41 13.06 -17.79
N GLN A 216 1.45 14.01 -18.73
CA GLN A 216 0.24 14.56 -19.34
C GLN A 216 -0.61 13.47 -20.03
N THR A 217 0.02 12.39 -20.51
CA THR A 217 -0.65 11.26 -21.14
C THR A 217 -1.66 10.56 -20.24
N LEU A 218 -1.61 10.75 -18.92
CA LEU A 218 -2.66 10.26 -18.01
C LEU A 218 -4.04 10.88 -18.29
N SER A 219 -4.12 12.01 -19.01
CA SER A 219 -5.39 12.58 -19.47
C SER A 219 -6.11 11.72 -20.51
N ASN A 220 -5.44 10.73 -21.11
CA ASN A 220 -6.04 9.80 -22.07
C ASN A 220 -6.88 8.69 -21.41
N LEU A 221 -6.81 8.53 -20.08
CA LEU A 221 -7.47 7.46 -19.34
C LEU A 221 -8.97 7.74 -19.14
N SER A 222 -9.74 7.85 -20.23
CA SER A 222 -11.12 8.37 -20.21
C SER A 222 -12.11 7.62 -19.30
N GLU A 223 -11.85 6.35 -19.01
CA GLU A 223 -12.69 5.49 -18.16
C GLU A 223 -12.23 5.45 -16.69
N VAL A 224 -11.14 6.16 -16.32
CA VAL A 224 -10.59 6.09 -14.97
C VAL A 224 -11.55 6.69 -13.94
N GLU A 225 -11.85 5.91 -12.91
CA GLU A 225 -12.71 6.30 -11.80
C GLU A 225 -11.91 6.62 -10.53
N SER A 226 -10.74 6.00 -10.36
CA SER A 226 -9.90 6.17 -9.17
C SER A 226 -8.45 6.36 -9.59
N LEU A 227 -7.90 7.54 -9.33
CA LEU A 227 -6.50 7.88 -9.58
C LEU A 227 -5.84 8.32 -8.27
N ASP A 228 -4.97 7.46 -7.72
CA ASP A 228 -4.19 7.78 -6.51
C ASP A 228 -2.69 7.79 -6.82
N LEU A 229 -2.08 8.96 -6.69
CA LEU A 229 -0.64 9.19 -6.85
C LEU A 229 -0.01 9.73 -5.54
N SER A 230 -0.76 9.70 -4.44
CA SER A 230 -0.37 10.32 -3.17
C SER A 230 0.83 9.63 -2.51
N ASN A 231 1.48 10.31 -1.57
CA ASN A 231 2.61 9.78 -0.81
C ASN A 231 3.74 9.26 -1.72
N ASN A 232 4.25 10.15 -2.58
CA ASN A 232 5.39 9.90 -3.46
C ASN A 232 6.34 11.11 -3.42
N SER A 233 7.33 11.17 -4.31
CA SER A 233 8.25 12.29 -4.49
C SER A 233 8.08 12.95 -5.88
N LEU A 234 6.85 12.95 -6.41
CA LEU A 234 6.52 13.54 -7.72
C LEU A 234 6.72 15.07 -7.67
N ASN A 235 7.14 15.65 -8.79
CA ASN A 235 7.45 17.08 -8.89
C ASN A 235 6.85 17.71 -10.16
N GLY A 236 7.15 18.99 -10.42
CA GLY A 236 6.57 19.71 -11.54
C GLY A 236 5.13 20.14 -11.29
N GLU A 237 4.38 20.42 -12.36
CA GLU A 237 2.98 20.87 -12.30
C GLU A 237 2.02 19.69 -12.45
N ILE A 238 0.80 19.82 -11.90
CA ILE A 238 -0.29 18.89 -12.19
C ILE A 238 -0.77 19.21 -13.63
N PRO A 239 -0.77 18.25 -14.57
CA PRO A 239 -1.17 18.52 -15.94
C PRO A 239 -2.61 19.04 -16.00
N PRO A 240 -2.86 20.25 -16.54
CA PRO A 240 -4.20 20.82 -16.59
C PRO A 240 -5.17 20.00 -17.44
N GLN A 241 -4.66 19.16 -18.35
CA GLN A 241 -5.45 18.27 -19.19
C GLN A 241 -6.19 17.17 -18.39
N LEU A 242 -5.79 16.89 -17.13
CA LEU A 242 -6.48 15.92 -16.29
C LEU A 242 -7.95 16.28 -16.02
N VAL A 243 -8.33 17.55 -16.17
CA VAL A 243 -9.74 17.99 -16.04
C VAL A 243 -10.68 17.33 -17.06
N GLN A 244 -10.15 16.72 -18.13
CA GLN A 244 -10.89 15.99 -19.15
C GLN A 244 -11.30 14.56 -18.70
N LEU A 245 -10.82 14.11 -17.54
CA LEU A 245 -11.18 12.81 -16.96
C LEU A 245 -12.58 12.87 -16.33
N HIS A 246 -13.61 12.77 -17.16
CA HIS A 246 -15.01 12.94 -16.75
C HIS A 246 -15.58 11.80 -15.90
N SER A 247 -14.94 10.63 -15.90
CA SER A 247 -15.34 9.44 -15.13
C SER A 247 -14.74 9.42 -13.71
N LEU A 248 -13.80 10.33 -13.42
CA LEU A 248 -13.01 10.32 -12.20
C LEU A 248 -13.88 10.60 -10.96
N ALA A 249 -13.94 9.65 -10.03
CA ALA A 249 -14.68 9.76 -8.79
C ALA A 249 -13.77 9.93 -7.56
N TYR A 250 -12.50 9.54 -7.68
CA TYR A 250 -11.49 9.71 -6.64
C TYR A 250 -10.17 10.17 -7.26
N PHE A 251 -9.58 11.22 -6.68
CA PHE A 251 -8.31 11.79 -7.09
C PHE A 251 -7.51 12.18 -5.85
N SER A 252 -6.24 11.77 -5.81
CA SER A 252 -5.31 12.22 -4.79
C SER A 252 -3.90 12.34 -5.34
N VAL A 253 -3.28 13.50 -5.13
CA VAL A 253 -1.85 13.78 -5.35
C VAL A 253 -1.19 14.28 -4.08
N ALA A 254 -1.82 14.04 -2.93
CA ALA A 254 -1.37 14.53 -1.63
C ALA A 254 0.03 14.01 -1.29
N ASN A 255 0.76 14.74 -0.45
CA ASN A 255 2.09 14.38 0.05
C ASN A 255 3.07 14.05 -1.09
N ASN A 256 3.34 15.05 -1.92
CA ASN A 256 4.32 15.02 -3.00
C ASN A 256 5.12 16.34 -3.00
N ASN A 257 5.96 16.57 -4.02
CA ASN A 257 6.72 17.80 -4.21
C ASN A 257 6.20 18.59 -5.44
N LEU A 258 4.89 18.58 -5.67
CA LEU A 258 4.25 19.26 -6.80
C LEU A 258 4.22 20.78 -6.58
N SER A 259 4.16 21.51 -7.69
CA SER A 259 4.26 22.96 -7.76
C SER A 259 3.26 23.55 -8.75
N GLY A 260 3.06 24.87 -8.68
CA GLY A 260 2.18 25.59 -9.61
C GLY A 260 0.73 25.59 -9.15
N LYS A 261 -0.18 25.85 -10.10
CA LYS A 261 -1.61 25.96 -9.80
C LYS A 261 -2.26 24.58 -9.67
N THR A 262 -3.19 24.45 -8.75
CA THR A 262 -4.15 23.34 -8.76
C THR A 262 -4.98 23.36 -10.06
N PRO A 263 -5.47 22.20 -10.53
CA PRO A 263 -6.34 22.13 -11.70
C PRO A 263 -7.59 22.99 -11.53
N GLU A 264 -8.13 23.47 -12.64
CA GLU A 264 -9.39 24.21 -12.61
C GLU A 264 -10.51 23.35 -12.01
N MET A 265 -11.32 23.95 -11.13
CA MET A 265 -12.42 23.29 -10.44
C MET A 265 -13.64 23.14 -11.37
N VAL A 266 -13.47 22.36 -12.44
CA VAL A 266 -14.48 22.05 -13.46
C VAL A 266 -14.73 20.54 -13.52
N ALA A 267 -15.90 20.14 -14.02
CA ALA A 267 -16.31 18.73 -14.10
C ALA A 267 -16.04 17.98 -12.77
N GLN A 268 -15.36 16.84 -12.81
CA GLN A 268 -15.06 16.04 -11.61
C GLN A 268 -14.10 16.75 -10.64
N PHE A 269 -13.20 17.61 -11.13
CA PHE A 269 -12.26 18.35 -10.29
C PHE A 269 -12.92 19.39 -9.39
N SER A 270 -14.19 19.74 -9.64
CA SER A 270 -14.99 20.55 -8.72
C SER A 270 -15.40 19.81 -7.44
N THR A 271 -15.33 18.47 -7.43
CA THR A 271 -15.75 17.62 -6.30
C THR A 271 -14.63 17.29 -5.32
N PHE A 272 -13.37 17.43 -5.74
CA PHE A 272 -12.22 17.06 -4.90
C PHE A 272 -11.89 18.15 -3.88
N SER A 273 -11.64 17.71 -2.66
CA SER A 273 -11.42 18.59 -1.53
C SER A 273 -9.93 18.98 -1.40
N LYS A 274 -9.65 19.88 -0.45
CA LYS A 274 -8.29 20.25 -0.05
C LYS A 274 -7.40 19.03 0.20
N SER A 275 -7.94 17.95 0.80
CA SER A 275 -7.19 16.74 1.15
C SER A 275 -6.51 16.08 -0.06
N SER A 276 -7.08 16.19 -1.25
CA SER A 276 -6.51 15.61 -2.48
C SER A 276 -5.19 16.26 -2.90
N TYR A 277 -4.87 17.45 -2.38
CA TYR A 277 -3.71 18.26 -2.76
C TYR A 277 -2.76 18.57 -1.59
N GLU A 278 -3.15 18.27 -0.35
CA GLU A 278 -2.38 18.57 0.86
C GLU A 278 -0.98 17.94 0.84
N GLY A 279 -0.05 18.50 1.61
CA GLY A 279 1.33 18.00 1.67
C GLY A 279 2.20 18.31 0.44
N ASN A 280 1.75 19.21 -0.45
CA ASN A 280 2.54 19.77 -1.54
C ASN A 280 2.82 21.26 -1.28
N PRO A 281 4.01 21.64 -0.75
CA PRO A 281 4.28 23.00 -0.29
C PRO A 281 4.22 24.08 -1.39
N LEU A 282 4.51 23.71 -2.65
CA LEU A 282 4.60 24.63 -3.78
C LEU A 282 3.32 24.70 -4.61
N LEU A 283 2.26 23.97 -4.25
CA LEU A 283 0.94 24.09 -4.88
C LEU A 283 0.17 25.28 -4.31
N CYS A 284 -0.57 25.93 -5.20
CA CYS A 284 -1.40 27.09 -4.88
C CYS A 284 -2.71 27.08 -5.69
N GLY A 285 -3.70 27.85 -5.24
CA GLY A 285 -5.01 27.96 -5.89
C GLY A 285 -6.07 27.02 -5.28
N PRO A 286 -7.38 27.31 -5.50
CA PRO A 286 -8.47 26.53 -4.94
C PRO A 286 -8.38 25.03 -5.33
N PRO A 287 -8.65 24.08 -4.42
CA PRO A 287 -9.21 24.25 -3.07
C PRO A 287 -8.16 24.55 -1.97
N LEU A 288 -6.88 24.74 -2.31
CA LEU A 288 -5.87 25.17 -1.35
C LEU A 288 -6.03 26.66 -1.03
N LEU A 289 -5.67 27.06 0.19
CA LEU A 289 -5.72 28.46 0.65
C LEU A 289 -4.51 29.29 0.18
N ASN A 290 -3.47 28.65 -0.34
CA ASN A 290 -2.24 29.30 -0.78
C ASN A 290 -2.50 30.12 -2.06
N SER A 291 -2.20 31.42 -2.02
CA SER A 291 -2.35 32.32 -3.18
C SER A 291 -1.18 32.17 -4.15
N CYS A 292 -1.46 32.10 -5.45
CA CYS A 292 -0.46 31.96 -6.52
C CYS A 292 0.25 33.26 -6.92
N THR A 293 0.22 34.29 -6.07
CA THR A 293 0.84 35.59 -6.36
C THR A 293 2.35 35.48 -6.25
N LYS A 294 3.02 35.59 -7.40
CA LYS A 294 4.47 35.78 -7.52
C LYS A 294 4.86 37.13 -6.91
N GLU A 295 5.09 37.18 -5.61
CA GLU A 295 5.96 38.21 -5.02
C GLU A 295 7.10 37.51 -4.30
N VAL A 296 8.18 37.32 -5.06
CA VAL A 296 9.51 37.26 -4.45
C VAL A 296 9.75 38.65 -3.86
N PRO A 297 9.91 38.81 -2.54
CA PRO A 297 10.25 40.10 -1.98
C PRO A 297 11.58 40.57 -2.60
N PRO A 298 11.73 41.83 -3.01
CA PRO A 298 13.01 42.32 -3.51
C PRO A 298 14.07 42.21 -2.41
N PRO A 299 15.32 41.84 -2.75
CA PRO A 299 16.40 41.84 -1.77
C PRO A 299 16.60 43.27 -1.25
N PRO A 300 16.74 43.47 0.07
CA PRO A 300 16.99 44.79 0.63
C PRO A 300 18.36 45.32 0.13
N PRO A 301 18.51 46.65 -0.03
CA PRO A 301 19.74 47.24 -0.52
C PRO A 301 20.93 46.95 0.42
N PRO A 302 22.16 46.89 -0.09
CA PRO A 302 23.34 46.55 0.71
C PRO A 302 23.63 47.67 1.72
N GLY A 303 23.22 47.44 2.97
CA GLY A 303 23.69 48.13 4.15
C GLY A 303 24.92 47.44 4.74
N PRO A 304 25.77 48.16 5.51
CA PRO A 304 27.11 47.70 5.86
C PRO A 304 27.08 46.45 6.74
N SER A 305 27.96 45.53 6.39
CA SER A 305 28.23 44.25 7.04
C SER A 305 28.37 44.36 8.56
N THR A 306 27.49 43.67 9.27
CA THR A 306 27.77 43.05 10.57
C THR A 306 27.01 41.73 10.61
N ASP A 307 27.76 40.65 10.77
CA ASP A 307 27.31 39.28 10.62
C ASP A 307 26.08 38.92 11.47
N GLU A 308 25.22 38.16 10.80
CA GLU A 308 23.85 37.81 11.10
C GLU A 308 23.72 36.70 12.17
N LYS A 309 22.57 36.66 12.85
CA LYS A 309 21.45 35.75 12.50
C LYS A 309 20.31 35.88 13.53
N GLU A 310 19.26 36.56 13.14
CA GLU A 310 17.93 36.45 13.75
C GLU A 310 16.98 35.94 12.64
N GLU A 311 16.64 34.66 12.71
CA GLU A 311 15.76 33.97 11.77
C GLU A 311 14.36 33.91 12.42
N SER A 312 13.40 34.66 11.89
CA SER A 312 12.01 34.65 12.32
C SER A 312 11.33 33.37 11.83
N SER A 313 11.63 32.28 12.52
CA SER A 313 10.80 31.08 12.55
C SER A 313 9.44 31.40 13.16
N VAL A 314 8.40 30.70 12.73
CA VAL A 314 7.11 30.66 13.42
C VAL A 314 7.35 30.02 14.79
N ILE A 315 7.68 30.84 15.79
CA ILE A 315 7.81 30.42 17.17
C ILE A 315 6.38 30.24 17.68
N ILE A 316 5.89 28.99 17.71
CA ILE A 316 4.86 28.62 18.67
C ILE A 316 5.42 29.05 20.02
N ASP A 317 4.79 30.04 20.64
CA ASP A 317 5.22 30.58 21.92
C ASP A 317 5.50 29.40 22.86
N ALA A 318 6.74 29.30 23.35
CA ALA A 318 7.15 28.18 24.20
C ALA A 318 6.21 28.07 25.40
N GLN A 319 5.60 29.17 25.84
CA GLN A 319 4.52 29.14 26.83
C GLN A 319 3.27 28.40 26.34
N VAL A 320 2.79 28.63 25.12
CA VAL A 320 1.60 27.97 24.57
C VAL A 320 1.83 26.47 24.38
N PHE A 321 3.04 26.08 23.94
CA PHE A 321 3.41 24.67 23.87
C PHE A 321 3.49 24.04 25.27
N CYS A 322 4.16 24.69 26.23
CA CYS A 322 4.22 24.19 27.60
C CYS A 322 2.83 24.07 28.26
N VAL A 323 1.95 25.05 28.07
CA VAL A 323 0.59 25.04 28.64
C VAL A 323 -0.24 23.91 28.04
N SER A 324 -0.23 23.74 26.71
CA SER A 324 -0.98 22.65 26.07
C SER A 324 -0.46 21.26 26.44
N PHE A 325 0.86 21.11 26.61
CA PHE A 325 1.47 19.88 27.10
C PHE A 325 1.04 19.55 28.54
N VAL A 326 1.06 20.54 29.46
CA VAL A 326 0.65 20.36 30.86
C VAL A 326 -0.82 19.99 30.97
N VAL A 327 -1.70 20.66 30.21
CA VAL A 327 -3.14 20.36 30.21
C VAL A 327 -3.39 18.93 29.73
N THR A 328 -2.74 18.53 28.64
CA THR A 328 -2.88 17.17 28.08
C THR A 328 -2.38 16.12 29.08
N TYR A 329 -1.25 16.37 29.73
CA TYR A 329 -0.69 15.47 30.75
C TYR A 329 -1.64 15.29 31.94
N ILE A 330 -2.23 16.38 32.45
CA ILE A 330 -3.21 16.31 33.55
C ILE A 330 -4.46 15.52 33.14
N MET A 331 -5.00 15.76 31.93
CA MET A 331 -6.18 15.05 31.46
C MET A 331 -5.95 13.55 31.30
N VAL A 332 -4.78 13.13 30.83
CA VAL A 332 -4.40 11.71 30.75
C VAL A 332 -4.31 11.09 32.14
N LEU A 333 -3.68 11.76 33.11
CA LEU A 333 -3.59 11.26 34.49
C LEU A 333 -4.98 11.10 35.13
N LEU A 334 -5.87 12.08 34.92
CA LEU A 334 -7.26 12.00 35.40
C LEU A 334 -8.03 10.85 34.72
N GLY A 335 -7.81 10.64 33.43
CA GLY A 335 -8.41 9.51 32.70
C GLY A 335 -7.96 8.15 33.26
N ILE A 336 -6.67 7.98 33.51
CA ILE A 336 -6.12 6.77 34.14
C ILE A 336 -6.71 6.60 35.55
N ALA A 337 -6.75 7.65 36.37
CA ALA A 337 -7.34 7.59 37.69
C ALA A 337 -8.83 7.21 37.66
N ALA A 338 -9.60 7.74 36.71
CA ALA A 338 -11.01 7.40 36.52
C ALA A 338 -11.20 5.93 36.12
N VAL A 339 -10.38 5.40 35.21
CA VAL A 339 -10.42 3.99 34.80
C VAL A 339 -10.08 3.06 35.99
N LEU A 340 -9.06 3.41 36.77
CA LEU A 340 -8.67 2.67 37.98
C LEU A 340 -9.71 2.77 39.11
N TYR A 341 -10.48 3.87 39.16
CA TYR A 341 -11.57 4.04 40.12
C TYR A 341 -12.80 3.23 39.75
N MET A 342 -13.22 3.26 38.48
CA MET A 342 -14.43 2.60 38.02
C MET A 342 -14.29 1.08 37.91
N ASN A 343 -13.10 0.56 37.59
CA ASN A 343 -12.92 -0.88 37.36
C ASN A 343 -11.91 -1.51 38.36
N PRO A 344 -12.39 -2.36 39.29
CA PRO A 344 -11.54 -2.98 40.31
C PRO A 344 -10.55 -4.01 39.74
N ASP A 345 -10.79 -4.58 38.56
CA ASP A 345 -9.89 -5.54 37.91
C ASP A 345 -8.68 -4.83 37.29
N TRP A 346 -8.91 -3.71 36.59
CA TRP A 346 -7.84 -2.85 36.08
C TRP A 346 -6.99 -2.26 37.21
N ARG A 347 -7.63 -1.89 38.32
CA ARG A 347 -6.92 -1.46 39.53
C ARG A 347 -5.95 -2.52 40.04
N ARG A 348 -6.39 -3.79 40.09
CA ARG A 348 -5.58 -4.91 40.56
C ARG A 348 -4.42 -5.21 39.60
N ALA A 349 -4.68 -5.21 38.29
CA ALA A 349 -3.65 -5.40 37.27
C ALA A 349 -2.59 -4.28 37.30
N TRP A 350 -3.02 -3.03 37.49
CA TRP A 350 -2.12 -1.88 37.59
C TRP A 350 -1.19 -1.98 38.81
N PHE A 351 -1.73 -2.28 40.00
CA PHE A 351 -0.89 -2.45 41.20
C PHE A 351 0.13 -3.59 41.04
N ASN A 352 -0.28 -4.71 40.43
CA ASN A 352 0.64 -5.82 40.15
C ASN A 352 1.76 -5.41 39.18
N PHE A 353 1.45 -4.61 38.15
CA PHE A 353 2.44 -4.08 37.21
C PHE A 353 3.43 -3.12 37.87
N ILE A 354 2.93 -2.21 38.71
CA ILE A 354 3.77 -1.26 39.46
C ILE A 354 4.69 -2.00 40.43
N GLU A 355 4.17 -2.98 41.17
CA GLU A 355 4.98 -3.79 42.09
C GLU A 355 6.09 -4.55 41.34
N LYS A 356 5.76 -5.16 40.18
CA LYS A 356 6.75 -5.84 39.34
C LYS A 356 7.81 -4.88 38.82
N SER A 357 7.41 -3.68 38.42
CA SER A 357 8.32 -2.63 37.94
C SER A 357 9.25 -2.13 39.04
N ILE A 358 8.73 -1.87 40.25
CA ILE A 358 9.52 -1.47 41.42
C ILE A 358 10.52 -2.57 41.79
N ASN A 359 10.09 -3.83 41.84
CA ASN A 359 10.98 -4.94 42.15
C ASN A 359 12.08 -5.08 41.09
N THR A 360 11.74 -4.97 39.80
CA THR A 360 12.72 -5.03 38.71
C THR A 360 13.73 -3.89 38.80
N CYS A 361 13.26 -2.67 39.10
CA CYS A 361 14.12 -1.50 39.25
C CYS A 361 15.01 -1.60 40.49
N TYR A 362 14.48 -2.11 41.60
CA TYR A 362 15.24 -2.39 42.82
C TYR A 362 16.37 -3.39 42.56
N TYR A 363 16.07 -4.53 41.93
CA TYR A 363 17.11 -5.52 41.59
C TYR A 363 18.12 -4.97 40.58
N PHE A 364 17.68 -4.18 39.59
CA PHE A 364 18.57 -3.51 38.66
C PHE A 364 19.54 -2.55 39.37
N VAL A 365 19.06 -1.78 40.35
CA VAL A 365 19.88 -0.86 41.15
C VAL A 365 20.84 -1.63 42.06
N VAL A 366 20.37 -2.67 42.76
CA VAL A 366 21.22 -3.48 43.65
C VAL A 366 22.34 -4.17 42.86
N ASP A 367 22.03 -4.75 41.71
CA ASP A 367 23.01 -5.50 40.90
C ASP A 367 24.04 -4.59 40.20
N ASN A 368 23.65 -3.37 39.82
CA ASN A 368 24.51 -2.47 39.06
C ASN A 368 25.18 -1.37 39.90
N LEU A 369 24.62 -0.98 41.05
CA LEU A 369 25.14 0.14 41.86
C LEU A 369 25.73 -0.29 43.21
N LEU A 370 25.43 -1.50 43.71
CA LEU A 370 25.96 -2.01 44.99
C LEU A 370 26.74 -3.32 44.81
N LYS A 371 27.92 -3.26 44.19
CA LYS A 371 28.94 -4.31 44.41
C LYS A 371 29.94 -3.85 45.48
N PRO A 372 30.19 -4.63 46.54
CA PRO A 372 31.17 -4.30 47.56
C PRO A 372 32.60 -4.44 46.99
N PHE A 373 33.43 -3.42 47.23
CA PHE A 373 34.86 -3.43 46.90
C PHE A 373 35.57 -4.63 47.56
N ARG A 374 35.81 -5.71 46.81
CA ARG A 374 36.81 -6.71 47.16
C ARG A 374 38.19 -6.21 46.72
N ILE A 375 38.89 -5.53 47.65
CA ILE A 375 40.29 -5.16 47.50
C ILE A 375 41.14 -6.45 47.46
N ARG A 376 41.73 -6.73 46.30
CA ARG A 376 42.67 -7.85 46.10
C ARG A 376 44.07 -7.35 46.46
N VAL A 377 44.51 -7.63 47.69
CA VAL A 377 45.88 -7.31 48.15
C VAL A 377 46.88 -8.18 47.37
N ARG A 378 47.76 -7.54 46.58
CA ARG A 378 48.96 -8.16 46.00
C ARG A 378 49.98 -8.43 47.12
N LYS A 379 50.49 -9.66 47.23
CA LYS A 379 51.73 -9.96 47.97
C LYS A 379 52.94 -9.58 47.11
N PRO A 380 54.02 -8.99 47.67
CA PRO A 380 55.26 -8.76 46.95
C PRO A 380 56.20 -9.98 47.03
N LEU A 381 57.07 -10.07 46.03
CA LEU A 381 58.22 -10.97 45.92
C LEU A 381 59.24 -10.70 47.04
N VAL A 382 59.63 -11.75 47.77
CA VAL A 382 61.02 -12.18 48.05
C VAL A 382 61.00 -13.70 48.15
#